data_AF-A0A947VG83-F1
#
_entry.id   AF-A0A947VG83-F1
#
_cell.length_a   1.000
_cell.length_b   1.000
_cell.length_c   1.000
_cell.angle_alpha   90.00
_cell.angle_beta   90.00
_cell.angle_gamma   90.00
#
_symmetry.space_group_name_H-M   'P 1'
#
loop_
_entity.id
_entity.type
_entity.pdbx_description
1 polymer ?
#
loop_
_entity_poly.entity_id
_entity_poly.type
_entity_poly.pdbx_seq_one_letter_code
_entity_poly.pdbx_strand_id
1 'polypeptide(L)'
;SLLTTNQYKVLTSCHYYQECMGVSPTTPGDFEPFGVFTMALCEGCGYFSGSYPADTNLDTIVSLQEAYLYVKSYVQDLSNTYPYLNIDQDVQVYPNNSSFTIVEY
;
A
#
# COMPACT_ATOMS: atom_id res chain seq x y z
N SER A 1 -30.37 17.66 1.12
CA SER A 1 -28.96 18.09 1.11
C SER A 1 -28.13 16.92 0.62
N LEU A 2 -27.57 17.01 -0.59
CA LEU A 2 -26.91 15.91 -1.31
C LEU A 2 -25.44 16.32 -1.54
N LEU A 3 -24.62 16.28 -0.49
CA LEU A 3 -23.25 16.81 -0.51
C LEU A 3 -22.15 15.76 -0.21
N THR A 4 -22.46 14.45 -0.22
CA THR A 4 -21.45 13.41 0.10
C THR A 4 -21.56 12.10 -0.72
N THR A 5 -22.19 12.11 -1.89
CA THR A 5 -22.18 10.95 -2.80
C THR A 5 -20.75 10.68 -3.33
N ASN A 6 -20.05 9.72 -2.72
CA ASN A 6 -18.86 9.01 -3.21
C ASN A 6 -17.56 9.79 -3.47
N GLN A 7 -17.07 10.57 -2.50
CA GLN A 7 -15.83 11.35 -2.70
C GLN A 7 -14.55 10.72 -2.13
N TYR A 8 -14.64 9.70 -1.28
CA TYR A 8 -13.46 9.10 -0.67
C TYR A 8 -13.05 7.84 -1.43
N LYS A 9 -11.80 7.85 -1.90
CA LYS A 9 -11.10 6.65 -2.32
C LYS A 9 -10.01 6.38 -1.29
N VAL A 10 -9.89 5.12 -0.87
CA VAL A 10 -9.07 4.67 0.24
C VAL A 10 -8.21 3.51 -0.25
N LEU A 11 -6.93 3.55 0.09
CA LEU A 11 -6.05 2.40 0.03
C LEU A 11 -5.94 1.84 1.45
N THR A 12 -6.19 0.54 1.62
CA THR A 12 -5.95 -0.15 2.89
C THR A 12 -4.81 -1.14 2.73
N SER A 13 -4.07 -1.37 3.82
CA SER A 13 -2.92 -2.27 3.81
C SER A 13 -3.30 -3.69 3.48
N CYS A 14 -4.44 -4.15 3.99
CA CYS A 14 -4.91 -5.52 3.90
C CYS A 14 -6.45 -5.59 3.89
N HIS A 15 -7.01 -6.79 3.72
CA HIS A 15 -8.39 -7.06 4.06
C HIS A 15 -8.64 -6.94 5.58
N TYR A 16 -9.91 -6.76 5.97
CA TYR A 16 -10.30 -6.63 7.38
C TYR A 16 -9.97 -7.87 8.24
N TYR A 17 -9.82 -9.04 7.62
CA TYR A 17 -9.50 -10.31 8.28
C TYR A 17 -7.99 -10.63 8.30
N GLN A 18 -7.17 -9.79 7.68
CA GLN A 18 -5.71 -9.91 7.64
C GLN A 18 -5.07 -8.94 8.63
N GLU A 19 -3.91 -9.33 9.17
CA GLU A 19 -3.08 -8.43 9.96
C GLU A 19 -2.21 -7.57 9.01
N CYS A 20 -2.09 -6.28 9.32
CA CYS A 20 -1.11 -5.45 8.64
C CYS A 20 0.30 -5.80 9.13
N MET A 21 1.26 -5.89 8.21
CA MET A 21 2.60 -6.41 8.52
C MET A 21 3.63 -5.29 8.64
N GLY A 22 4.52 -5.43 9.61
CA GLY A 22 5.73 -4.62 9.76
C GLY A 22 6.98 -5.49 9.77
N VAL A 23 8.09 -4.93 9.32
CA VAL A 23 9.40 -5.59 9.30
C VAL A 23 10.31 -4.87 10.29
N SER A 24 10.97 -5.64 11.14
CA SER A 24 11.95 -5.17 12.12
C SER A 24 13.28 -5.87 11.87
N PRO A 25 14.43 -5.22 12.15
CA PRO A 25 15.72 -5.85 11.96
C PRO A 25 15.95 -6.94 13.00
N THR A 26 16.62 -8.02 12.61
CA THR A 26 17.06 -9.05 13.56
C THR A 26 18.21 -8.56 14.43
N THR A 27 19.09 -7.73 13.87
CA THR A 27 20.18 -7.06 14.60
C THR A 27 19.80 -5.59 14.80
N PRO A 28 19.78 -5.08 16.05
CA PRO A 28 19.49 -3.67 16.27
C PRO A 28 20.43 -2.75 15.48
N GLY A 29 19.85 -1.86 14.66
CA GLY A 29 20.59 -0.89 13.85
C GLY A 29 20.83 -1.28 12.38
N ASP A 30 20.48 -2.50 11.94
CA ASP A 30 20.61 -2.87 10.51
C ASP A 30 19.72 -2.00 9.62
N PHE A 31 18.49 -1.73 10.06
CA PHE A 31 17.56 -0.76 9.49
C PHE A 31 16.50 -0.33 10.51
N GLU A 32 15.84 0.80 10.29
CA GLU A 32 14.73 1.24 11.12
C GLU A 32 13.46 0.41 10.82
N PRO A 33 12.75 -0.12 11.84
CA PRO A 33 11.52 -0.86 11.63
C PRO A 33 10.49 -0.07 10.80
N PHE A 34 9.76 -0.75 9.92
CA PHE A 34 8.78 -0.11 9.06
C PHE A 34 7.53 -0.97 8.83
N GLY A 35 6.39 -0.31 8.62
CA GLY A 35 5.19 -0.96 8.11
C GLY A 35 5.31 -1.19 6.60
N VAL A 36 5.05 -2.41 6.13
CA VAL A 36 5.28 -2.80 4.72
C VAL A 36 4.45 -1.93 3.78
N PHE A 37 3.16 -1.73 4.08
CA PHE A 37 2.28 -0.89 3.26
C PHE A 37 2.78 0.55 3.15
N THR A 38 3.15 1.17 4.27
CA THR A 38 3.60 2.56 4.30
C THR A 38 4.93 2.74 3.59
N MET A 39 5.88 1.82 3.77
CA MET A 39 7.15 1.82 3.05
C MET A 39 6.93 1.80 1.54
N ALA A 40 6.11 0.84 1.07
CA ALA A 40 5.79 0.70 -0.34
C ALA A 40 5.10 1.94 -0.92
N LEU A 41 4.13 2.53 -0.20
CA LEU A 41 3.44 3.73 -0.63
C LEU A 41 4.40 4.93 -0.73
N CYS A 42 5.28 5.09 0.26
CA CYS A 42 6.24 6.19 0.28
C CYS A 42 7.30 6.05 -0.82
N GLU A 43 7.80 4.84 -1.07
CA GLU A 43 8.74 4.55 -2.15
C GLU A 43 8.10 4.78 -3.53
N GLY A 44 6.88 4.24 -3.73
CA GLY A 44 6.09 4.41 -4.95
C GLY A 44 5.88 5.86 -5.34
N CYS A 45 5.56 6.70 -4.35
CA CYS A 45 5.31 8.12 -4.51
C CYS A 45 6.58 9.00 -4.41
N GLY A 46 7.77 8.40 -4.33
CA GLY A 46 9.05 9.10 -4.42
C GLY A 46 9.48 9.90 -3.19
N TYR A 47 8.90 9.64 -2.02
CA TYR A 47 9.24 10.34 -0.79
C TYR A 47 10.67 10.04 -0.29
N PHE A 48 11.29 8.94 -0.73
CA PHE A 48 12.64 8.55 -0.32
C PHE A 48 13.71 8.83 -1.37
N SER A 49 13.43 8.52 -2.64
CA SER A 49 14.42 8.55 -3.73
C SER A 49 14.33 9.81 -4.60
N GLY A 50 13.22 10.55 -4.54
CA GLY A 50 12.90 11.58 -5.53
C GLY A 50 12.55 11.02 -6.92
N SER A 51 12.50 9.69 -7.08
CA SER A 51 11.94 9.01 -8.25
C SER A 51 10.50 8.57 -7.96
N TYR A 52 9.61 8.60 -8.94
CA TYR A 52 8.18 8.27 -8.77
C TYR A 52 7.84 6.94 -9.44
N PRO A 53 8.31 5.77 -8.94
CA PRO A 53 8.17 4.51 -9.66
C PRO A 53 6.73 4.01 -9.78
N ALA A 54 5.79 4.55 -8.99
CA ALA A 54 4.37 4.29 -9.19
C ALA A 54 3.79 5.03 -10.41
N ASP A 55 4.38 6.13 -10.88
CA ASP A 55 3.97 6.82 -12.11
C ASP A 55 4.40 6.00 -13.34
N THR A 56 3.60 5.00 -13.67
CA THR A 56 3.89 4.06 -14.77
C THR A 56 3.55 4.63 -16.14
N ASN A 57 2.71 5.66 -16.20
CA ASN A 57 2.27 6.28 -17.44
C ASN A 57 3.11 7.53 -17.82
N LEU A 58 3.96 8.01 -16.91
CA LEU A 58 4.89 9.13 -17.05
C LEU A 58 4.23 10.49 -17.28
N ASP A 59 3.00 10.68 -16.79
CA ASP A 59 2.29 11.97 -16.83
C ASP A 59 2.63 12.91 -15.66
N THR A 60 3.59 12.52 -14.81
CA THR A 60 4.03 13.24 -13.61
C THR A 60 2.99 13.29 -12.48
N ILE A 61 1.99 12.40 -12.53
CA ILE A 61 0.91 12.32 -11.55
C ILE A 61 0.74 10.85 -11.13
N VAL A 62 1.08 10.54 -9.88
CA VAL A 62 0.76 9.20 -9.33
C VAL A 62 -0.73 9.15 -9.01
N SER A 63 -1.50 8.42 -9.82
CA SER A 63 -2.91 8.13 -9.54
C SER A 63 -3.06 7.12 -8.39
N LEU A 64 -4.26 7.05 -7.80
CA LEU A 64 -4.56 6.05 -6.77
C LEU A 64 -4.42 4.61 -7.30
N GLN A 65 -4.78 4.37 -8.56
CA GLN A 65 -4.68 3.06 -9.19
C GLN A 65 -3.21 2.65 -9.36
N GLU A 66 -2.36 3.60 -9.72
CA GLU A 66 -0.91 3.41 -9.82
C GLU A 66 -0.29 3.10 -8.46
N ALA A 67 -0.61 3.90 -7.44
CA ALA A 67 -0.18 3.62 -6.07
C ALA A 67 -0.66 2.23 -5.61
N TYR A 68 -1.92 1.87 -5.87
CA TYR A 68 -2.47 0.54 -5.56
C TYR A 68 -1.66 -0.59 -6.23
N LEU A 69 -1.43 -0.50 -7.54
CA LEU A 69 -0.70 -1.51 -8.29
C LEU A 69 0.75 -1.62 -7.85
N TYR A 70 1.40 -0.49 -7.58
CA TYR A 70 2.77 -0.46 -7.09
C TYR A 70 2.89 -1.11 -5.71
N VAL A 71 2.07 -0.69 -4.74
CA VAL A 71 2.10 -1.26 -3.38
C VAL A 71 1.79 -2.77 -3.42
N LYS A 72 0.83 -3.20 -4.25
CA LYS A 72 0.53 -4.61 -4.45
C LYS A 72 1.72 -5.40 -5.00
N SER A 73 2.41 -4.88 -6.02
CA SER A 73 3.62 -5.50 -6.57
C SER A 73 4.73 -5.57 -5.52
N TYR A 74 4.98 -4.46 -4.82
CA TYR A 74 6.01 -4.37 -3.79
C TYR A 74 5.81 -5.41 -2.69
N VAL A 75 4.59 -5.54 -2.16
CA VAL A 75 4.28 -6.53 -1.12
C VAL A 75 4.53 -7.95 -1.62
N GLN A 76 4.11 -8.25 -2.85
CA GLN A 76 4.35 -9.55 -3.48
C GLN A 76 5.85 -9.83 -3.67
N ASP A 77 6.60 -8.85 -4.17
CA ASP A 77 8.05 -8.97 -4.42
C ASP A 77 8.82 -9.13 -3.11
N LEU A 78 8.45 -8.39 -2.06
CA LEU A 78 9.05 -8.51 -0.74
C LEU A 78 8.76 -9.90 -0.14
N SER A 79 7.52 -10.39 -0.24
CA SER A 79 7.14 -11.73 0.21
C SER A 79 7.90 -12.84 -0.54
N ASN A 80 8.07 -12.69 -1.86
CA ASN A 80 8.83 -13.62 -2.69
C ASN A 80 10.34 -13.59 -2.39
N THR A 81 10.89 -12.40 -2.13
CA THR A 81 12.32 -12.19 -1.85
C THR A 81 12.69 -12.74 -0.46
N TYR A 82 11.78 -12.58 0.51
CA TYR A 82 12.00 -12.98 1.90
C TYR A 82 10.85 -13.87 2.41
N PRO A 83 10.73 -15.12 1.92
CA PRO A 83 9.60 -15.99 2.24
C PRO A 83 9.51 -16.33 3.74
N TYR A 84 10.63 -16.24 4.47
CA TYR A 84 10.67 -16.47 5.91
C TYR A 84 10.03 -15.35 6.74
N LEU A 85 9.77 -14.17 6.16
CA LEU A 85 9.02 -13.10 6.82
C LEU A 85 7.51 -13.37 6.83
N ASN A 86 7.03 -14.35 6.04
CA ASN A 86 5.62 -14.74 5.92
C ASN A 86 4.69 -13.54 5.74
N ILE A 87 5.05 -12.62 4.83
CA ILE A 87 4.27 -11.43 4.54
C ILE A 87 3.01 -11.86 3.78
N ASP A 88 1.89 -11.86 4.49
CA ASP A 88 0.54 -12.13 3.96
C ASP A 88 -0.30 -10.86 4.14
N GLN A 89 -0.37 -10.05 3.09
CA GLN A 89 -1.02 -8.75 3.14
C GLN A 89 -1.62 -8.37 1.77
N ASP A 90 -2.93 -8.49 1.62
CA ASP A 90 -3.59 -8.14 0.36
C ASP A 90 -4.04 -6.68 0.35
N VAL A 91 -3.25 -5.81 -0.26
CA VAL A 91 -3.58 -4.38 -0.43
C VAL A 91 -4.93 -4.24 -1.12
N GLN A 92 -5.78 -3.36 -0.60
CA GLN A 92 -7.10 -3.10 -1.17
C GLN A 92 -7.24 -1.65 -1.59
N VAL A 93 -7.96 -1.43 -2.68
CA VAL A 93 -8.45 -0.10 -3.06
C VAL A 93 -9.97 -0.09 -2.89
N TYR A 94 -10.43 0.72 -1.95
CA TYR A 94 -11.85 0.90 -1.68
C TYR A 94 -12.32 2.30 -2.10
N PRO A 95 -13.47 2.38 -2.74
CA PRO A 95 -14.15 1.26 -3.36
C PRO A 95 -13.53 0.91 -4.71
N ASN A 96 -13.45 -0.39 -5.03
CA ASN A 96 -13.29 -0.79 -6.41
C ASN A 96 -14.66 -0.58 -7.09
N ASN A 97 -14.83 0.56 -7.77
CA ASN A 97 -16.04 0.98 -8.48
C ASN A 97 -17.38 1.12 -7.68
N SER A 98 -17.44 1.56 -6.40
CA SER A 98 -18.76 1.62 -5.67
C SER A 98 -18.90 2.55 -4.43
N SER A 99 -20.08 3.10 -4.16
CA SER A 99 -20.40 3.70 -2.85
C SER A 99 -20.36 2.67 -1.69
N PHE A 100 -19.72 2.98 -0.54
CA PHE A 100 -20.04 2.41 0.81
C PHE A 100 -19.47 1.01 1.16
N THR A 101 -19.10 0.56 2.37
CA THR A 101 -18.63 1.10 3.69
C THR A 101 -17.35 0.31 4.06
N ILE A 102 -16.42 0.92 4.81
CA ILE A 102 -15.00 0.50 4.87
C ILE A 102 -14.70 -0.58 5.95
N VAL A 103 -15.57 -0.79 6.94
CA VAL A 103 -15.55 -1.93 7.88
C VAL A 103 -16.98 -2.19 8.36
N GLU A 104 -17.39 -3.46 8.43
CA GLU A 104 -18.56 -3.95 9.19
C GLU A 104 -18.09 -5.10 10.10
N TYR A 105 -18.64 -5.18 11.31
CA TYR A 105 -18.27 -6.10 12.40
C TYR A 105 -19.34 -7.18 12.64
#